data_AF-A0A1N7PIB0-F1
#
_entry.id   AF-A0A1N7PIB0-F1
#
_cell.length_a   1.000
_cell.length_b   1.000
_cell.length_c   1.000
_cell.angle_alpha   90.00
_cell.angle_beta   90.00
_cell.angle_gamma   90.00
#
_symmetry.space_group_name_H-M   'P 1'
#
loop_
_entity.id
_entity.type
_entity.pdbx_description
1 polymer ?
#
loop_
_entity_poly.entity_id
_entity_poly.type
_entity_poly.pdbx_seq_one_letter_code
_entity_poly.pdbx_strand_id
1 'polypeptide(L)'
;MTVPGIGPLIATAIATLAPPPETFRKARDFAAWLGLTPRQHSTGGKQRLGATTKMGERSLRRLLIIGTNSVIIKRHVHAAARPGSWLAGMLTRKPPMLVRVALANKMARIVWALMARGGVYQSPAAAA
;
A
#
# COMPACT_ATOMS: atom_id res chain seq x y z
N MET A 1 8.41 -15.24 1.27
CA MET A 1 8.12 -13.99 0.52
C MET A 1 7.19 -13.14 1.36
N THR A 2 7.68 -12.11 2.07
CA THR A 2 6.89 -11.56 3.17
C THR A 2 6.11 -10.28 2.87
N VAL A 3 6.15 -9.68 1.69
CA VAL A 3 5.01 -8.93 1.09
C VAL A 3 5.32 -8.80 -0.41
N PRO A 4 4.40 -9.15 -1.34
CA PRO A 4 4.63 -8.96 -2.77
C PRO A 4 4.97 -7.50 -3.11
N GLY A 5 6.06 -7.28 -3.84
CA GLY A 5 6.50 -5.94 -4.22
C GLY A 5 7.34 -5.22 -3.17
N ILE A 6 7.64 -5.84 -2.02
CA ILE A 6 8.61 -5.32 -1.03
C ILE A 6 9.84 -6.22 -1.07
N GLY A 7 10.91 -5.71 -1.67
CA GLY A 7 12.24 -6.35 -1.65
C GLY A 7 13.14 -5.74 -0.56
N PRO A 8 14.39 -6.21 -0.43
CA PRO A 8 15.34 -5.75 0.58
C PRO A 8 15.51 -4.22 0.60
N LEU A 9 15.60 -3.58 -0.57
CA LEU A 9 15.73 -2.12 -0.66
C LEU A 9 14.55 -1.38 -0.02
N ILE A 10 13.32 -1.82 -0.31
CA ILE A 10 12.11 -1.19 0.22
C ILE A 10 11.95 -1.53 1.71
N ALA A 11 12.27 -2.76 2.10
CA ALA A 11 12.25 -3.19 3.49
C ALA A 11 13.23 -2.39 4.36
N THR A 12 14.48 -2.22 3.91
CA THR A 12 15.48 -1.38 4.58
C THR A 12 15.02 0.07 4.65
N ALA A 13 14.52 0.63 3.55
CA ALA A 13 14.00 1.99 3.55
C ALA A 13 12.87 2.17 4.58
N ILE A 14 11.93 1.22 4.67
CA ILE A 14 10.87 1.23 5.69
C ILE A 14 11.48 1.19 7.09
N ALA A 15 12.41 0.26 7.35
CA ALA A 15 13.05 0.11 8.66
C ALA A 15 13.84 1.36 9.09
N THR A 16 14.39 2.11 8.14
CA THR A 16 15.20 3.31 8.42
C THR A 16 14.37 4.59 8.50
N LEU A 17 13.35 4.74 7.65
CA LEU A 17 12.63 6.01 7.48
C LEU A 17 11.26 6.05 8.15
N ALA A 18 10.63 4.89 8.39
CA ALA A 18 9.35 4.85 9.06
C ALA A 18 9.54 5.05 10.57
N PRO A 19 8.71 5.87 11.23
CA PRO A 19 8.75 5.97 12.68
C PRO A 19 8.23 4.66 13.31
N PRO A 20 8.49 4.44 14.61
CA PRO A 20 7.97 3.28 15.33
C PRO A 20 6.46 3.12 15.12
N PRO A 21 5.94 1.90 14.89
CA PRO A 21 4.55 1.68 14.51
C PRO A 21 3.54 2.19 15.53
N GLU A 22 3.93 2.28 16.81
CA GLU A 22 3.17 2.80 17.95
C GLU A 22 2.84 4.30 17.79
N THR A 23 3.60 5.02 16.96
CA THR A 23 3.34 6.43 16.61
C THR A 23 1.97 6.60 15.96
N PHE A 24 1.43 5.55 15.35
CA PHE A 24 0.14 5.59 14.67
C PHE A 24 -0.89 4.73 15.41
N ARG A 25 -2.11 5.26 15.57
CA ARG A 25 -3.21 4.51 16.19
C ARG A 25 -3.71 3.35 15.34
N LYS A 26 -3.63 3.48 14.01
CA LYS A 26 -4.11 2.49 13.04
C LYS A 26 -3.32 2.56 11.73
N ALA A 27 -3.33 1.44 10.99
CA ALA A 27 -2.71 1.30 9.67
C ALA A 27 -3.10 2.39 8.65
N ARG A 28 -4.31 2.95 8.75
CA ARG A 28 -4.79 4.01 7.87
C ARG A 28 -4.05 5.34 8.11
N ASP A 29 -3.63 5.59 9.34
CA ASP A 29 -2.92 6.81 9.70
C ASP A 29 -1.48 6.74 9.16
N PHE A 30 -0.84 5.56 9.21
CA PHE A 30 0.44 5.33 8.54
C PHE A 30 0.36 5.53 7.02
N ALA A 31 -0.66 4.97 6.36
CA ALA A 31 -0.85 5.16 4.92
C ALA A 31 -1.14 6.65 4.56
N ALA A 32 -1.83 7.38 5.43
CA ALA A 32 -2.04 8.82 5.26
C ALA A 32 -0.73 9.60 5.45
N TRP A 33 0.10 9.24 6.43
CA TRP A 33 1.42 9.83 6.67
C TRP A 33 2.40 9.58 5.52
N LEU A 34 2.35 8.41 4.88
CA LEU A 34 3.07 8.13 3.62
C LEU A 34 2.54 8.94 2.43
N GLY A 35 1.44 9.69 2.59
CA GLY A 35 0.82 10.45 1.51
C GLY A 35 0.19 9.55 0.43
N LEU A 36 -0.32 8.37 0.81
CA LEU A 36 -1.06 7.44 -0.06
C LEU A 36 -2.58 7.62 0.03
N THR A 37 -3.04 8.64 0.75
CA THR A 37 -4.46 8.95 0.94
C THR A 37 -4.74 10.36 0.40
N PRO A 38 -5.85 10.57 -0.33
CA PRO A 38 -6.23 11.90 -0.81
C PRO A 38 -6.52 12.85 0.35
N ARG A 39 -6.31 14.16 0.12
CA ARG A 39 -6.72 15.20 1.09
C ARG A 39 -8.23 15.16 1.30
N GLN A 40 -8.69 15.31 2.53
CA GLN A 40 -10.11 15.38 2.86
C GLN A 40 -10.51 16.80 3.26
N HIS A 41 -11.55 17.33 2.60
CA HIS A 41 -12.14 18.65 2.84
C HIS A 41 -13.64 18.52 3.08
N SER A 42 -14.01 17.76 4.10
CA SER A 42 -15.41 17.41 4.38
C SER A 42 -16.00 18.35 5.42
N THR A 43 -17.22 18.84 5.18
CA THR A 43 -17.97 19.71 6.11
C THR A 43 -19.44 19.28 6.13
N GLY A 44 -20.13 19.48 7.25
CA GLY A 44 -21.59 19.24 7.37
C GLY A 44 -22.06 17.87 6.88
N GLY A 45 -21.32 16.80 7.17
CA GLY A 45 -21.66 15.43 6.74
C GLY A 45 -21.40 15.11 5.26
N LYS A 46 -20.96 16.08 4.44
CA LYS A 46 -20.62 15.86 3.03
C LYS A 46 -19.15 15.51 2.87
N GLN A 47 -18.87 14.27 2.46
CA GLN A 47 -17.50 13.86 2.19
C GLN A 47 -17.00 14.45 0.86
N ARG A 48 -15.92 15.23 0.91
CA ARG A 48 -15.20 15.69 -0.28
C ARG A 48 -13.73 15.26 -0.20
N LEU A 49 -13.32 14.44 -1.15
CA LEU A 49 -11.93 14.02 -1.33
C LEU A 49 -11.29 14.85 -2.44
N GLY A 50 -10.10 15.38 -2.16
CA GLY A 50 -9.28 16.14 -3.11
C GLY A 50 -8.14 15.30 -3.68
N ALA A 51 -7.12 15.98 -4.21
CA ALA A 51 -5.93 15.34 -4.74
C ALA A 51 -5.04 14.73 -3.63
N THR A 52 -4.20 13.77 -4.03
CA THR A 52 -3.08 13.31 -3.21
C THR A 52 -2.10 14.47 -2.99
N THR A 53 -1.73 14.72 -1.73
CA THR A 53 -0.85 15.84 -1.39
C THR A 53 0.61 15.50 -1.65
N LYS A 54 1.46 16.52 -1.82
CA LYS A 54 2.93 16.35 -1.83
C LYS A 54 3.51 16.15 -0.42
N MET A 55 2.66 16.15 0.61
CA MET A 55 3.04 15.91 2.01
C MET A 55 3.26 14.42 2.26
N GLY A 56 3.90 14.13 3.40
CA GLY A 56 4.29 12.79 3.79
C GLY A 56 5.70 12.41 3.35
N GLU A 57 6.12 11.19 3.70
CA GLU A 57 7.43 10.68 3.32
C GLU A 57 7.42 10.29 1.83
N ARG A 58 8.13 11.08 1.02
CA ARG A 58 8.09 10.98 -0.45
C ARG A 58 8.85 9.77 -0.98
N SER A 59 9.90 9.34 -0.29
CA SER A 59 10.81 8.29 -0.75
C SER A 59 10.14 6.92 -0.67
N LEU A 60 9.64 6.55 0.49
CA LEU A 60 8.76 5.41 0.78
C LEU A 60 7.52 5.41 -0.10
N ARG A 61 6.85 6.56 -0.30
CA ARG A 61 5.73 6.60 -1.25
C ARG A 61 6.14 6.17 -2.65
N ARG A 62 7.24 6.75 -3.16
CA ARG A 62 7.77 6.41 -4.48
C ARG A 62 8.19 4.94 -4.54
N LEU A 63 8.91 4.45 -3.53
CA LEU A 63 9.37 3.08 -3.43
C LEU A 63 8.22 2.08 -3.39
N LEU A 64 7.17 2.35 -2.61
CA LEU A 64 5.98 1.50 -2.57
C LEU A 64 5.27 1.48 -3.92
N ILE A 65 5.12 2.62 -4.60
CA ILE A 65 4.54 2.66 -5.95
C ILE A 65 5.40 1.86 -6.95
N ILE A 66 6.74 1.97 -6.90
CA ILE A 66 7.64 1.17 -7.73
C ILE A 66 7.49 -0.33 -7.41
N GLY A 67 7.42 -0.68 -6.13
CA GLY A 67 7.15 -2.03 -5.66
C GLY A 67 5.84 -2.59 -6.22
N THR A 68 4.76 -1.80 -6.20
CA THR A 68 3.46 -2.20 -6.77
C THR A 68 3.51 -2.38 -8.29
N ASN A 69 4.31 -1.57 -8.98
CA ASN A 69 4.51 -1.72 -10.41
C ASN A 69 5.18 -3.06 -10.74
N SER A 70 6.14 -3.51 -9.91
CA SER A 70 6.76 -4.83 -10.08
C SER A 70 5.73 -5.96 -9.96
N VAL A 71 4.80 -5.87 -8.99
CA VAL A 71 3.73 -6.85 -8.80
C VAL A 71 2.79 -6.91 -10.00
N ILE A 72 2.44 -5.75 -10.56
CA ILE A 72 1.51 -5.65 -11.70
C ILE A 72 2.17 -6.13 -13.00
N ILE A 73 3.43 -5.77 -13.27
CA ILE A 73 4.15 -6.20 -14.47
C ILE A 73 4.41 -7.72 -14.40
N LYS A 74 4.83 -8.22 -13.24
CA LYS A 74 5.08 -9.66 -13.01
C LYS A 74 3.83 -10.38 -12.50
N ARG A 75 2.62 -9.94 -12.88
CA ARG A 75 1.36 -10.49 -12.35
C ARG A 75 1.17 -12.00 -12.55
N HIS A 76 1.80 -12.57 -13.57
CA HIS A 76 1.73 -14.01 -13.85
C HIS A 76 2.43 -14.87 -12.78
N VAL A 77 3.45 -14.35 -12.08
CA VAL A 77 4.13 -15.06 -10.99
C VAL A 77 3.56 -14.73 -9.60
N HIS A 78 2.68 -13.73 -9.49
CA HIS A 78 2.13 -13.29 -8.20
C HIS A 78 0.70 -13.78 -8.00
N ALA A 79 0.49 -14.63 -6.99
CA ALA A 79 -0.84 -15.13 -6.61
C ALA A 79 -1.86 -13.98 -6.38
N ALA A 80 -1.40 -12.87 -5.79
CA ALA A 80 -2.23 -11.69 -5.53
C ALA A 80 -2.75 -10.98 -6.80
N ALA A 81 -2.21 -11.32 -7.98
CA ALA A 81 -2.56 -10.73 -9.27
C ALA A 81 -3.17 -11.74 -10.26
N ARG A 82 -3.42 -12.98 -9.81
CA ARG A 82 -4.08 -14.02 -10.62
C ARG A 82 -5.51 -13.59 -11.02
N PRO A 83 -6.06 -14.12 -12.12
CA PRO A 83 -7.47 -13.97 -12.46
C PRO A 83 -8.37 -14.31 -11.25
N GLY A 84 -9.45 -13.56 -11.06
CA GLY A 84 -10.33 -13.68 -9.89
C GLY A 84 -9.86 -12.94 -8.63
N SER A 85 -8.62 -12.45 -8.58
CA SER A 85 -8.15 -11.61 -7.47
C SER A 85 -8.73 -10.19 -7.51
N TRP A 86 -8.77 -9.53 -6.35
CA TRP A 86 -9.11 -8.10 -6.24
C TRP A 86 -8.26 -7.22 -7.16
N LEU A 87 -6.96 -7.52 -7.29
CA LEU A 87 -6.05 -6.74 -8.12
C LEU A 87 -6.35 -6.92 -9.61
N ALA A 88 -6.56 -8.17 -10.05
CA ALA A 88 -6.96 -8.45 -11.43
C ALA A 88 -8.29 -7.75 -11.78
N GLY A 89 -9.29 -7.86 -10.92
CA GLY A 89 -10.58 -7.18 -11.10
C GLY A 89 -10.51 -5.65 -11.04
N MET A 90 -9.46 -5.06 -10.45
CA MET A 90 -9.24 -3.62 -10.50
C MET A 90 -8.57 -3.20 -11.81
N LEU A 91 -7.59 -3.98 -12.28
CA LEU A 91 -6.89 -3.73 -13.55
C LEU A 91 -7.82 -3.77 -14.77
N THR A 92 -8.93 -4.52 -14.71
CA THR A 92 -9.93 -4.54 -15.79
C THR A 92 -10.82 -3.29 -15.83
N ARG A 93 -10.98 -2.59 -14.70
CA ARG A 93 -11.97 -1.49 -14.56
C ARG A 93 -11.36 -0.11 -14.41
N LYS A 94 -10.08 0.00 -14.06
CA LYS A 94 -9.43 1.26 -13.67
C LYS A 94 -8.08 1.47 -14.35
N PRO A 95 -7.68 2.74 -14.59
CA PRO A 95 -6.37 3.05 -15.15
C PRO A 95 -5.23 2.46 -14.30
N PRO A 96 -4.16 1.90 -14.91
CA PRO A 96 -3.11 1.19 -14.19
C PRO A 96 -2.44 1.99 -13.07
N MET A 97 -2.26 3.32 -13.24
CA MET A 97 -1.65 4.16 -12.20
C MET A 97 -2.53 4.28 -10.95
N LEU A 98 -3.86 4.34 -11.13
CA LEU A 98 -4.80 4.33 -10.01
C LEU A 98 -4.69 3.01 -9.23
N VAL A 99 -4.57 1.90 -9.96
CA VAL A 99 -4.42 0.57 -9.36
C VAL A 99 -3.11 0.42 -8.59
N ARG A 100 -1.99 0.94 -9.13
CA ARG A 100 -0.69 0.99 -8.44
C ARG A 100 -0.80 1.72 -7.10
N VAL A 101 -1.40 2.91 -7.10
CA VAL A 101 -1.57 3.70 -5.87
C VAL A 101 -2.50 3.00 -4.88
N ALA A 102 -3.58 2.38 -5.34
CA ALA A 102 -4.48 1.60 -4.49
C ALA A 102 -3.78 0.39 -3.87
N LEU A 103 -2.98 -0.33 -4.65
CA LEU A 103 -2.17 -1.44 -4.16
C LEU A 103 -1.11 -0.96 -3.16
N ALA A 104 -0.46 0.19 -3.41
CA ALA A 104 0.51 0.79 -2.50
C ALA A 104 -0.13 1.09 -1.14
N ASN A 105 -1.33 1.68 -1.14
CA ASN A 105 -2.08 1.95 0.08
C ASN A 105 -2.40 0.64 0.85
N LYS A 106 -2.82 -0.41 0.14
CA LYS A 106 -3.05 -1.73 0.74
C LYS A 106 -1.77 -2.32 1.34
N MET A 107 -0.65 -2.25 0.63
CA MET A 107 0.65 -2.72 1.09
C MET A 107 1.14 -1.95 2.32
N ALA A 108 1.03 -0.62 2.32
CA ALA A 108 1.38 0.21 3.47
C ALA A 108 0.64 -0.22 4.74
N ARG A 109 -0.64 -0.55 4.62
CA ARG A 109 -1.45 -1.01 5.76
C ARG A 109 -1.03 -2.39 6.25
N ILE A 110 -0.63 -3.29 5.35
CA ILE A 110 -0.09 -4.61 5.70
C ILE A 110 1.26 -4.46 6.39
N VAL A 111 2.16 -3.65 5.84
CA VAL A 111 3.48 -3.36 6.43
C VAL A 111 3.33 -2.84 7.85
N TRP A 112 2.48 -1.83 8.07
CA TRP A 112 2.24 -1.31 9.42
C TRP A 112 1.72 -2.39 10.36
N ALA A 113 0.80 -3.26 9.91
CA ALA A 113 0.27 -4.33 10.76
C ALA A 113 1.37 -5.34 11.16
N LEU A 114 2.27 -5.68 10.24
CA LEU A 114 3.42 -6.56 10.51
C LEU A 114 4.43 -5.89 11.44
N MET A 115 4.69 -4.59 11.28
CA MET A 115 5.55 -3.84 12.20
C MET A 115 4.94 -3.77 13.61
N ALA A 116 3.65 -3.46 13.72
CA ALA A 116 2.97 -3.23 15.00
C ALA A 116 2.67 -4.51 15.79
N ARG A 117 2.45 -5.64 15.10
CA ARG A 117 2.00 -6.90 15.73
C ARG A 117 3.02 -8.03 15.58
N GLY A 118 4.10 -7.80 14.84
CA GLY A 118 4.99 -8.86 14.40
C GLY A 118 4.30 -9.85 13.44
N GLY A 119 4.97 -10.99 13.25
CA GLY A 119 4.47 -12.10 12.43
C GLY A 119 4.94 -12.06 10.98
N VAL A 120 4.50 -13.07 10.23
CA VAL A 120 4.86 -13.28 8.83
C VAL A 120 3.63 -13.04 7.96
N TYR A 121 3.80 -12.29 6.88
CA TYR A 121 2.73 -12.08 5.92
C TYR A 121 2.19 -13.38 5.35
N GLN A 122 0.88 -13.50 5.40
CA GLN A 122 0.12 -14.55 4.75
C GLN A 122 -0.63 -13.95 3.57
N SER A 123 -0.46 -14.56 2.40
CA SER A 123 -1.23 -14.16 1.22
C SER A 123 -2.71 -14.47 1.47
N PRO A 124 -3.65 -13.56 1.14
CA PRO A 124 -5.09 -13.86 1.22
C PRO A 124 -5.50 -15.08 0.38
N ALA A 125 -4.76 -15.36 -0.70
CA ALA A 125 -4.98 -16.53 -1.55
C ALA A 125 -4.49 -17.85 -0.92
N ALA A 126 -3.75 -17.79 0.20
CA ALA A 126 -3.28 -18.96 0.95
C ALA A 126 -4.11 -19.22 2.23
N ALA A 127 -5.03 -18.32 2.56
CA ALA A 127 -5.90 -18.41 3.74
C ALA A 127 -7.33 -18.88 3.39
N ALA A 128 -7.52 -19.42 2.18
CA ALA A 128 -8.77 -19.95 1.67
C ALA A 128 -8.61 -21.44 1.35
#